data_AF-A0A1H9Y177-F1
#
_entry.id   AF-A0A1H9Y177-F1
#
_cell.length_a   1.000
_cell.length_b   1.000
_cell.length_c   1.000
_cell.angle_alpha   90.00
_cell.angle_beta   90.00
_cell.angle_gamma   90.00
#
_symmetry.space_group_name_H-M   'P 1'
#
loop_
_entity.id
_entity.type
_entity.pdbx_description
1 polymer ?
#
loop_
_entity_poly.entity_id
_entity_poly.type
_entity_poly.pdbx_seq_one_letter_code
_entity_poly.pdbx_strand_id
1 'polypeptide(L)' 'MNKKTMEIVLSIGSVLMFIVMLIFVHLAEIEPQGYGFTAALMLFVLAVSLAGIKITRID' A
#
# COMPACT_ATOMS: atom_id res chain seq x y z
N MET A 1 18.01 -10.26 -3.65
CA MET A 1 18.03 -9.27 -2.56
C MET A 1 18.01 -10.03 -1.25
N ASN A 2 18.70 -9.53 -0.22
CA ASN A 2 18.66 -10.14 1.10
C ASN A 2 17.26 -9.96 1.71
N LYS A 3 16.78 -10.92 2.53
CA LYS A 3 15.40 -10.92 3.06
C LYS A 3 15.03 -9.60 3.76
N LYS A 4 15.92 -9.11 4.62
CA LYS A 4 15.80 -7.79 5.28
C LYS A 4 15.68 -6.64 4.29
N THR A 5 16.45 -6.64 3.21
CA THR A 5 16.38 -5.59 2.19
C THR A 5 15.02 -5.62 1.49
N MET A 6 14.46 -6.80 1.25
CA MET A 6 13.15 -6.95 0.62
C MET A 6 12.01 -6.49 1.53
N GLU A 7 12.08 -6.78 2.83
CA GLU A 7 11.16 -6.26 3.84
C GLU A 7 11.13 -4.73 3.88
N ILE A 8 12.31 -4.11 3.89
CA ILE A 8 12.45 -2.64 3.90
C ILE A 8 11.86 -2.04 2.61
N VAL A 9 12.20 -2.60 1.45
CA VAL A 9 11.71 -2.10 0.16
C VAL A 9 10.19 -2.27 0.03
N LEU A 10 9.64 -3.40 0.46
CA LEU A 10 8.19 -3.63 0.44
C LEU A 10 7.45 -2.71 1.43
N SER A 11 8.03 -2.46 2.60
CA SER A 11 7.45 -1.55 3.60
C SER A 11 7.42 -0.10 3.08
N ILE A 12 8.54 0.40 2.57
CA ILE A 12 8.61 1.75 2.00
C ILE A 12 7.71 1.86 0.76
N GLY A 13 7.76 0.86 -0.12
CA GLY A 13 6.98 0.85 -1.35
C GLY A 13 5.47 0.83 -1.12
N SER A 14 4.99 0.10 -0.10
CA SER A 14 3.56 0.06 0.22
C SER A 14 3.05 1.38 0.80
N VAL A 15 3.84 2.07 1.62
CA VAL A 15 3.49 3.42 2.12
C VAL A 15 3.49 4.44 0.98
N LEU A 16 4.49 4.41 0.10
CA LEU A 16 4.53 5.29 -1.07
C LEU A 16 3.35 5.05 -2.02
N MET A 17 3.00 3.79 -2.27
CA MET A 17 1.82 3.43 -3.06
C MET A 17 0.56 4.05 -2.46
N PHE A 18 0.40 3.96 -1.14
CA PHE A 18 -0.78 4.52 -0.47
C PHE A 18 -0.85 6.04 -0.59
N ILE A 19 0.27 6.75 -0.40
CA ILE A 19 0.35 8.20 -0.57
C ILE A 19 -0.06 8.60 -1.99
N VAL A 20 0.47 7.91 -3.01
CA VAL A 20 0.11 8.16 -4.42
C VAL A 20 -1.39 7.97 -4.65
N MET A 21 -1.98 6.93 -4.06
CA MET A 21 -3.42 6.68 -4.14
C MET A 21 -4.25 7.82 -3.54
N LEU A 22 -3.84 8.36 -2.39
CA LEU A 22 -4.51 9.50 -1.77
C LEU A 22 -4.42 10.76 -2.62
N ILE A 23 -3.26 11.00 -3.27
CA ILE A 23 -3.10 12.09 -4.23
C ILE A 23 -4.09 11.92 -5.39
N PHE A 24 -4.24 10.71 -5.93
CA PHE A 24 -5.22 10.44 -6.99
C PHE A 24 -6.67 10.67 -6.55
N VAL A 25 -7.05 10.22 -5.35
CA VAL A 25 -8.40 10.47 -4.81
C VAL A 25 -8.67 11.98 -4.72
N HIS A 26 -7.69 12.74 -4.24
CA HIS A 26 -7.79 14.19 -4.13
C HIS A 26 -7.89 14.88 -5.50
N LEU A 27 -7.05 14.49 -6.47
CA LEU A 27 -7.07 15.05 -7.82
C LEU A 27 -8.34 14.69 -8.61
N ALA A 28 -8.97 13.56 -8.30
CA ALA A 28 -10.22 13.14 -8.93
C ALA A 28 -11.46 13.85 -8.36
N GLU A 29 -11.27 14.83 -7.46
CA GLU A 29 -12.34 15.56 -6.75
C GLU A 29 -13.34 14.64 -6.02
N ILE A 30 -12.91 13.41 -5.71
CA ILE A 30 -13.71 12.48 -4.92
C ILE A 30 -13.66 12.97 -3.47
N GLU A 31 -14.83 13.12 -2.85
CA GLU A 31 -14.92 13.60 -1.46
C GLU A 31 -13.91 12.85 -0.56
N PRO A 32 -13.04 13.58 0.17
CA PRO A 32 -11.98 12.96 0.98
C PRO A 32 -12.51 12.04 2.09
N GLN A 33 -13.74 12.26 2.52
CA GLN A 33 -14.45 11.45 3.54
C GLN A 33 -15.36 10.39 2.90
N GLY A 34 -15.33 10.27 1.58
CA GLY A 34 -16.15 9.35 0.79
C GLY A 34 -15.44 8.04 0.46
N TYR A 35 -16.03 7.31 -0.48
CA TYR A 35 -15.60 5.97 -0.89
C TYR A 35 -14.15 5.91 -1.41
N GLY A 36 -13.58 7.01 -1.91
CA GLY A 36 -12.22 7.05 -2.44
C GLY A 36 -11.14 6.76 -1.40
N PHE A 37 -11.21 7.39 -0.22
CA PHE A 37 -10.27 7.11 0.87
C PHE A 37 -10.41 5.67 1.36
N THR A 38 -11.64 5.20 1.55
CA THR A 38 -11.93 3.84 2.03
C THR A 38 -11.40 2.79 1.04
N ALA A 39 -11.59 3.00 -0.26
CA ALA A 39 -11.07 2.12 -1.30
C ALA A 39 -9.53 2.08 -1.32
N ALA A 40 -8.88 3.25 -1.24
CA ALA A 40 -7.43 3.34 -1.16
C ALA A 40 -6.87 2.61 0.07
N LEU A 41 -7.52 2.79 1.23
CA LEU A 41 -7.14 2.13 2.48
C LEU A 41 -7.31 0.62 2.38
N MET A 42 -8.42 0.15 1.81
CA MET A 42 -8.67 -1.28 1.61
C MET A 42 -7.59 -1.91 0.71
N LEU A 43 -7.24 -1.26 -0.39
CA LEU A 43 -6.20 -1.74 -1.31
C LEU A 43 -4.81 -1.74 -0.64
N PHE A 44 -4.51 -0.75 0.18
CA PHE A 44 -3.27 -0.72 0.96
C PHE A 44 -3.18 -1.88 1.95
N VAL A 45 -4.25 -2.15 2.72
CA VAL A 45 -4.30 -3.28 3.67
C VAL A 45 -4.10 -4.60 2.95
N LEU A 46 -4.75 -4.80 1.80
CA LEU A 46 -4.57 -6.01 0.98
C LEU A 46 -3.14 -6.13 0.46
N ALA A 47 -2.55 -5.04 -0.04
CA ALA A 47 -1.19 -5.03 -0.56
C ALA A 47 -0.14 -5.38 0.52
N VAL A 48 -0.26 -4.78 1.72
CA VAL A 48 0.63 -5.06 2.85
C VAL A 48 0.44 -6.50 3.34
N SER A 49 -0.80 -6.98 3.42
CA SER A 49 -1.09 -8.37 3.83
C SER A 49 -0.47 -9.39 2.87
N LEU A 50 -0.63 -9.17 1.55
CA LEU A 50 -0.01 -10.01 0.53
C LEU A 50 1.52 -9.92 0.56
N ALA A 51 2.08 -8.73 0.73
CA ALA A 51 3.52 -8.54 0.86
C ALA A 51 4.08 -9.29 2.07
N GLY A 52 3.41 -9.20 3.22
CA GLY A 52 3.76 -9.92 4.45
C GLY A 52 3.77 -11.44 4.24
N ILE A 53 2.69 -12.00 3.67
CA ILE A 53 2.61 -13.45 3.36
C ILE A 53 3.75 -13.88 2.42
N LYS A 54 4.04 -13.06 1.39
CA LYS A 54 5.08 -13.37 0.41
C LYS A 54 6.48 -13.36 1.02
N ILE A 55 6.75 -12.42 1.93
CA ILE A 55 8.01 -12.37 2.69
C ILE A 55 8.13 -13.60 3.60
N THR A 56 7.05 -14.00 4.29
CA THR A 56 7.07 -15.19 5.17
C THR A 56 7.32 -16.48 4.41
N ARG A 57 6.85 -16.58 3.15
CA ARG A 57 7.09 -17.74 2.27
C ARG A 57 8.45 -17.75 1.58
N ILE A 58 9.17 -16.63 1.57
CA ILE A 58 10.55 -16.56 1.09
C ILE A 58 11.44 -16.93 2.26
N ASP A 59 11.82 -18.21 2.30
CA ASP A 59 12.88 -18.74 3.17
C ASP A 59 14.26 -18.31 2.64
#